data_AF-A0A2V9YZ83-F1
#
_entry.id   AF-A0A2V9YZ83-F1
#
_cell.length_a   1.000
_cell.length_b   1.000
_cell.length_c   1.000
_cell.angle_alpha   90.00
_cell.angle_beta   90.00
_cell.angle_gamma   90.00
#
_symmetry.space_group_name_H-M   'P 1'
#
loop_
_entity.id
_entity.type
_entity.pdbx_description
1 polymer ?
#
loop_
_entity_poly.entity_id
_entity_poly.type
_entity_poly.pdbx_seq_one_letter_code
_entity_poly.pdbx_strand_id
1 'polypeptide(L)'
;MEEKLHPEKSGPFFRVPGKKSHLEKSSPFPPESREEDAWLSERQLAKCSPAEVDQFGSPVPTRMVSNGEYMPIAQTEKQKRVEARILELADSASKRLGMSRRMFLATTGGFAAAFLAMNEVFGHFFNVSLLEVFGPAAYAATGAPANLYVLDDQTHLVRSSLQGPVTLRAIAQGYDEVTGPLFGVNPFNPTGLNDELGGAWTAWNPALHNKPYTCDMFNVINYIKEMFFDSQTTVAVLSNANFAAIPVPGGNPRAPTNVTESLTHEILTGEQTAGVRDFVNQIAGSTRVLAHGQLYVGIGNLHDPVFGDFTQFQIDAFHPDSWKGYNIAPAAKVDTDPNSLMRMWRLDDVAVAYPIYAVIARNTQELKKHPGFFNICVHKGLAPGPPDIPERGNPTDIPKAASDWPQFNFIIYHSSIRPAFFDYESLQDIRSGVLREGVPDISWTTQFAQLAAPFPNVYAEIGTTLASSIVTFPTVAAHILGQLMKYLGPNRIVFGSDSLWYGSPQWQIEALWRFEIPEGLREKWGYPELTKSAKRKILGLNSARLYRLPTAVGGQHGDGGAYKPVPPNFEQLIPDSLKTLLEIGQPVPPGACVVSDNFSKMKEEYLAGGGQRNNTRYGWIRTAA
;
A
#
# COMPACT_ATOMS: atom_id res chain seq x y z
N MET A 1 -67.82 -32.44 38.11
CA MET A 1 -68.09 -32.31 36.66
C MET A 1 -66.74 -32.10 36.02
N GLU A 2 -66.00 -33.21 35.89
CA GLU A 2 -65.92 -34.04 34.66
C GLU A 2 -64.86 -33.44 33.72
N GLU A 3 -63.83 -34.14 33.24
CA GLU A 3 -63.37 -35.49 33.49
C GLU A 3 -61.91 -35.58 33.01
N LYS A 4 -61.11 -36.40 33.70
CA LYS A 4 -59.76 -36.79 33.33
C LYS A 4 -59.82 -37.81 32.19
N LEU A 5 -58.75 -37.93 31.40
CA LEU A 5 -58.17 -39.24 31.04
C LEU A 5 -56.75 -39.09 30.47
N HIS A 6 -55.77 -39.45 31.30
CA HIS A 6 -54.53 -40.12 30.87
C HIS A 6 -54.82 -41.63 30.82
N PRO A 7 -54.10 -42.43 30.02
CA PRO A 7 -52.89 -43.06 30.56
C PRO A 7 -51.71 -43.30 29.58
N GLU A 8 -50.54 -43.38 30.20
CA GLU A 8 -49.44 -44.34 29.97
C GLU A 8 -48.29 -44.12 28.97
N LYS A 9 -47.12 -44.51 29.50
CA LYS A 9 -45.76 -44.49 28.96
C LYS A 9 -45.53 -45.68 28.01
N SER A 10 -44.71 -45.48 26.97
CA SER A 10 -43.66 -46.42 26.53
C SER A 10 -42.80 -45.77 25.42
N GLY A 11 -41.47 -45.76 25.56
CA GLY A 11 -40.52 -45.45 24.45
C GLY A 11 -40.15 -46.73 23.68
N PRO A 12 -39.05 -46.79 22.89
CA PRO A 12 -38.25 -45.75 22.20
C PRO A 12 -38.09 -46.05 20.67
N PHE A 13 -37.26 -45.25 19.96
CA PHE A 13 -36.60 -45.45 18.63
C PHE A 13 -37.01 -44.56 17.41
N PHE A 14 -36.05 -43.66 17.09
CA PHE A 14 -35.40 -43.32 15.79
C PHE A 14 -36.16 -42.94 14.49
N ARG A 15 -35.74 -41.77 13.94
CA ARG A 15 -35.49 -41.31 12.53
C ARG A 15 -36.58 -41.53 11.46
N VAL A 16 -36.88 -40.68 10.48
CA VAL A 16 -36.17 -39.76 9.54
C VAL A 16 -37.23 -38.74 9.05
N PRO A 17 -36.95 -37.56 8.41
CA PRO A 17 -36.90 -37.52 6.92
C PRO A 17 -36.14 -36.33 6.28
N GLY A 18 -35.81 -36.46 4.99
CA GLY A 18 -35.48 -35.31 4.14
C GLY A 18 -35.50 -35.67 2.66
N LYS A 19 -36.65 -35.48 2.00
CA LYS A 19 -36.86 -35.66 0.55
C LYS A 19 -36.79 -34.30 -0.16
N LYS A 20 -36.08 -34.29 -1.30
CA LYS A 20 -35.85 -33.19 -2.25
C LYS A 20 -37.11 -32.83 -3.06
N SER A 21 -37.18 -31.60 -3.56
CA SER A 21 -37.96 -31.21 -4.75
C SER A 21 -37.04 -30.62 -5.82
N HIS A 22 -37.14 -31.17 -7.04
CA HIS A 22 -36.32 -30.87 -8.22
C HIS A 22 -36.72 -29.58 -8.93
N LEU A 23 -35.71 -28.88 -9.46
CA LEU A 23 -35.61 -28.42 -10.86
C LEU A 23 -34.13 -28.16 -11.18
N GLU A 24 -33.32 -29.22 -11.15
CA GLU A 24 -31.98 -29.25 -11.76
C GLU A 24 -32.18 -29.49 -13.26
N LYS A 25 -31.82 -28.51 -14.11
CA LYS A 25 -31.44 -28.82 -15.48
C LYS A 25 -30.00 -29.32 -15.41
N SER A 26 -29.78 -30.59 -15.72
CA SER A 26 -28.43 -31.15 -15.88
C SER A 26 -27.70 -30.37 -16.97
N SER A 27 -26.50 -29.87 -16.66
CA SER A 27 -25.57 -29.31 -17.64
C SER A 27 -25.38 -30.31 -18.80
N PRO A 28 -25.32 -29.87 -20.06
CA PRO A 28 -24.99 -30.74 -21.20
C PRO A 28 -23.50 -31.16 -21.21
N PHE A 29 -22.69 -30.55 -20.34
CA PHE A 29 -21.29 -30.84 -20.18
C PHE A 29 -21.04 -31.92 -19.10
N PRO A 30 -19.98 -32.73 -19.23
CA PRO A 30 -19.65 -33.73 -18.21
C PRO A 30 -19.50 -33.08 -16.82
N PRO A 31 -19.91 -33.77 -15.74
CA PRO A 31 -19.68 -33.30 -14.38
C PRO A 31 -18.19 -33.03 -14.13
N GLU A 32 -17.86 -31.93 -13.46
CA GLU A 32 -16.51 -31.43 -13.18
C GLU A 32 -15.71 -31.07 -14.44
N SER A 33 -16.38 -30.96 -15.60
CA SER A 33 -15.74 -30.41 -16.80
C SER A 33 -15.67 -28.90 -16.72
N ARG A 34 -14.63 -28.33 -17.31
CA ARG A 34 -14.41 -26.90 -17.33
C ARG A 34 -15.54 -26.13 -18.03
N GLU A 35 -16.22 -26.77 -18.98
CA GLU A 35 -17.41 -26.25 -19.64
C GLU A 35 -18.63 -26.19 -18.72
N GLU A 36 -18.71 -27.06 -17.70
CA GLU A 36 -19.76 -27.01 -16.67
C GLU A 36 -19.60 -25.78 -15.76
N ASP A 37 -18.34 -25.39 -15.47
CA ASP A 37 -18.01 -24.22 -14.63
C ASP A 37 -18.13 -22.87 -15.37
N ALA A 38 -18.28 -22.88 -16.70
CA ALA A 38 -18.38 -21.67 -17.52
C ALA A 38 -19.82 -21.15 -17.62
N TRP A 39 -20.04 -19.85 -17.39
CA TRP A 39 -21.35 -19.20 -17.61
C TRP A 39 -21.59 -18.81 -19.09
N LEU A 40 -20.73 -19.27 -19.99
CA LEU A 40 -20.89 -19.12 -21.44
C LEU A 40 -21.90 -20.15 -21.96
N SER A 41 -22.83 -19.70 -22.80
CA SER A 41 -23.68 -20.63 -23.56
C SER A 41 -22.85 -21.53 -24.48
N GLU A 42 -23.38 -22.71 -24.85
CA GLU A 42 -22.75 -23.60 -25.85
C GLU A 42 -22.32 -22.86 -27.13
N ARG A 43 -23.14 -21.92 -27.60
CA ARG A 43 -22.84 -21.09 -28.80
C ARG A 43 -21.66 -20.13 -28.59
N GLN A 44 -21.41 -19.70 -27.35
CA GLN A 44 -20.27 -18.87 -26.98
C GLN A 44 -19.02 -19.72 -26.74
N LEU A 45 -19.16 -20.89 -26.10
CA LEU A 45 -18.08 -21.86 -25.92
C LEU A 45 -17.55 -22.38 -27.27
N ALA A 46 -18.42 -22.62 -28.25
CA ALA A 46 -18.01 -22.99 -29.62
C ALA A 46 -17.15 -21.92 -30.33
N LYS A 47 -17.10 -20.69 -29.80
CA LYS A 47 -16.27 -19.58 -30.29
C LYS A 47 -15.05 -19.34 -29.40
N CYS A 48 -14.77 -20.24 -28.47
CA CYS A 48 -13.63 -20.17 -27.57
C CYS A 48 -12.73 -21.38 -27.74
N SER A 49 -11.47 -21.22 -27.35
CA SER A 49 -10.58 -22.33 -27.07
C SER A 49 -10.04 -22.18 -25.65
N PRO A 50 -9.61 -23.28 -25.01
CA PRO A 50 -8.86 -23.18 -23.77
C PRO A 50 -7.61 -22.30 -23.94
N ALA A 51 -7.23 -21.52 -22.95
CA ALA A 51 -6.08 -20.61 -23.01
C ALA A 51 -4.76 -21.37 -22.83
N GLU A 52 -4.79 -22.54 -22.22
CA GLU A 52 -3.66 -23.43 -21.99
C GLU A 52 -3.17 -24.10 -23.28
N VAL A 53 -4.01 -24.15 -24.33
CA VAL A 53 -3.56 -24.52 -25.69
C VAL A 53 -2.91 -23.35 -26.43
N ASP A 54 -2.95 -22.12 -25.92
CA ASP A 54 -2.21 -20.99 -26.49
C ASP A 54 -0.71 -21.16 -26.21
N GLN A 55 0.02 -21.57 -27.25
CA GLN A 55 1.45 -21.83 -27.17
C GLN A 55 2.30 -20.54 -27.11
N PHE A 56 1.68 -19.36 -27.19
CA PHE A 56 2.40 -18.09 -27.25
C PHE A 56 3.22 -17.81 -25.97
N GLY A 57 2.69 -18.13 -24.79
CA GLY A 57 3.46 -18.18 -23.54
C GLY A 57 4.21 -16.88 -23.18
N SER A 58 3.71 -15.72 -23.60
CA SER A 58 4.30 -14.41 -23.27
C SER A 58 4.12 -14.07 -21.79
N PRO A 59 5.11 -13.40 -21.17
CA PRO A 59 5.02 -12.93 -19.78
C PRO A 59 3.92 -11.89 -19.56
N VAL A 60 3.50 -11.20 -20.62
CA VAL A 60 2.40 -10.22 -20.59
C VAL A 60 1.25 -10.72 -21.46
N PRO A 61 0.00 -10.74 -20.94
CA PRO A 61 -1.19 -10.99 -21.74
C PRO A 61 -1.38 -9.95 -22.84
N THR A 62 -1.42 -10.44 -24.07
CA THR A 62 -1.60 -9.67 -25.31
C THR A 62 -3.00 -9.81 -25.87
N ARG A 63 -3.84 -10.68 -25.29
CA ARG A 63 -5.25 -10.87 -25.64
C ARG A 63 -6.05 -11.20 -24.38
N MET A 64 -7.36 -10.97 -24.45
CA MET A 64 -8.28 -11.25 -23.35
C MET A 64 -8.40 -12.75 -23.11
N VAL A 65 -8.24 -13.17 -21.85
CA VAL A 65 -8.53 -14.52 -21.36
C VAL A 65 -9.70 -14.39 -20.39
N SER A 66 -10.82 -15.01 -20.70
CA SER A 66 -12.02 -15.02 -19.86
C SER A 66 -11.97 -16.21 -18.90
N ASN A 67 -12.48 -16.08 -17.68
CA ASN A 67 -12.70 -17.20 -16.78
C ASN A 67 -13.92 -18.07 -17.16
N GLY A 68 -14.70 -17.65 -18.17
CA GLY A 68 -15.95 -18.31 -18.56
C GLY A 68 -17.20 -17.55 -18.13
N GLU A 69 -17.08 -16.41 -17.45
CA GLU A 69 -18.25 -15.59 -17.07
C GLU A 69 -18.72 -14.66 -18.19
N TYR A 70 -17.81 -14.25 -19.08
CA TYR A 70 -18.09 -13.35 -20.20
C TYR A 70 -17.39 -13.77 -21.48
N MET A 71 -17.97 -13.45 -22.63
CA MET A 71 -17.42 -13.81 -23.93
C MET A 71 -16.13 -13.01 -24.18
N PRO A 72 -14.95 -13.66 -24.30
CA PRO A 72 -13.72 -12.93 -24.63
C PRO A 72 -13.86 -12.27 -26.01
N ILE A 73 -13.31 -11.05 -26.15
CA ILE A 73 -13.25 -10.36 -27.43
C ILE A 73 -12.17 -10.97 -28.34
N ALA A 74 -12.35 -10.84 -29.65
CA ALA A 74 -11.34 -11.28 -30.61
C ALA A 74 -10.07 -10.43 -30.48
N GLN A 75 -8.92 -11.07 -30.65
CA GLN A 75 -7.63 -10.40 -30.67
C GLN A 75 -7.59 -9.35 -31.79
N THR A 76 -7.24 -8.12 -31.44
CA THR A 76 -7.12 -7.00 -32.38
C THR A 76 -5.86 -7.10 -33.25
N GLU A 77 -5.83 -6.42 -34.40
CA GLU A 77 -4.65 -6.39 -35.27
C GLU A 77 -3.41 -5.81 -34.59
N LYS A 78 -3.57 -4.80 -33.71
CA LYS A 78 -2.45 -4.27 -32.93
C LYS A 78 -1.92 -5.30 -31.93
N GLN A 79 -2.81 -6.06 -31.27
CA GLN A 79 -2.41 -7.15 -30.38
C GLN A 79 -1.66 -8.26 -31.11
N LYS A 80 -2.11 -8.65 -32.31
CA LYS A 80 -1.38 -9.60 -33.17
C LYS A 80 0.03 -9.11 -33.52
N ARG A 81 0.18 -7.81 -33.83
CA ARG A 81 1.49 -7.19 -34.10
C ARG A 81 2.39 -7.20 -32.87
N VAL A 82 1.86 -6.96 -31.68
CA VAL A 82 2.64 -7.09 -30.44
C VAL A 82 3.09 -8.54 -30.24
N GLU A 83 2.21 -9.53 -30.42
CA GLU A 83 2.60 -10.94 -30.28
C GLU A 83 3.69 -11.34 -31.27
N ALA A 84 3.54 -10.97 -32.54
CA ALA A 84 4.55 -11.22 -33.57
C ALA A 84 5.90 -10.59 -33.18
N ARG A 85 5.88 -9.34 -32.72
CA ARG A 85 7.09 -8.63 -32.33
C ARG A 85 7.77 -9.22 -31.11
N ILE A 86 7.00 -9.69 -30.13
CA ILE A 86 7.51 -10.42 -28.97
C ILE A 86 8.23 -11.70 -29.42
N LEU A 87 7.65 -12.46 -30.35
CA LEU A 87 8.29 -13.68 -30.86
C LEU A 87 9.60 -13.38 -31.58
N GLU A 88 9.65 -12.32 -32.40
CA GLU A 88 10.88 -11.91 -33.08
C GLU A 88 12.01 -11.55 -32.11
N LEU A 89 11.69 -10.75 -31.08
CA LEU A 89 12.63 -10.34 -30.05
C LEU A 89 13.08 -11.54 -29.21
N ALA A 90 12.13 -12.39 -28.81
CA ALA A 90 12.40 -13.59 -28.03
C ALA A 90 13.24 -14.61 -28.80
N ASP A 91 13.01 -14.79 -30.11
CA ASP A 91 13.82 -15.67 -30.96
C ASP A 91 15.25 -15.21 -31.09
N SER A 92 15.42 -13.91 -31.32
CA SER A 92 16.74 -13.31 -31.46
C SER A 92 17.53 -13.43 -30.15
N ALA A 93 16.86 -13.18 -29.03
CA ALA A 93 17.45 -13.22 -27.69
C ALA A 93 17.73 -14.63 -27.18
N SER A 94 16.79 -15.56 -27.33
CA SER A 94 16.95 -16.92 -26.84
C SER A 94 18.08 -17.66 -27.56
N LYS A 95 18.23 -17.46 -28.88
CA LYS A 95 19.36 -17.99 -29.67
C LYS A 95 20.69 -17.45 -29.17
N ARG A 96 20.78 -16.14 -28.90
CA ARG A 96 22.00 -15.49 -28.43
C ARG A 96 22.39 -15.91 -27.01
N LEU A 97 21.40 -16.20 -26.17
CA LEU A 97 21.57 -16.58 -24.77
C LEU A 97 21.68 -18.11 -24.56
N GLY A 98 21.60 -18.91 -25.62
CA GLY A 98 21.73 -20.37 -25.53
C GLY A 98 20.60 -21.05 -24.76
N MET A 99 19.39 -20.48 -24.77
CA MET A 99 18.22 -20.99 -24.05
C MET A 99 17.00 -21.15 -24.97
N SER A 100 16.02 -21.96 -24.56
CA SER A 100 14.78 -22.10 -25.32
C SER A 100 13.94 -20.82 -25.25
N ARG A 101 13.16 -20.53 -26.31
CA ARG A 101 12.26 -19.37 -26.35
C ARG A 101 11.31 -19.33 -25.15
N ARG A 102 10.76 -20.50 -24.78
CA ARG A 102 9.87 -20.66 -23.61
C ARG A 102 10.58 -20.29 -22.31
N MET A 103 11.82 -20.74 -22.13
CA MET A 103 12.62 -20.40 -20.96
C MET A 103 13.00 -18.92 -20.95
N PHE A 104 13.33 -18.33 -22.11
CA PHE A 104 13.61 -16.90 -22.24
C PHE A 104 12.41 -16.02 -21.87
N LEU A 105 11.21 -16.35 -22.37
CA LEU A 105 9.98 -15.61 -22.09
C LEU A 105 9.58 -15.66 -20.60
N ALA A 106 10.12 -16.59 -19.82
CA ALA A 106 9.96 -16.64 -18.36
C ALA A 106 10.98 -15.78 -17.59
N THR A 107 11.94 -15.14 -18.28
CA THR A 107 12.97 -14.27 -17.67
C THR A 107 12.58 -12.79 -17.68
N THR A 108 13.38 -11.95 -17.02
CA THR A 108 13.28 -10.48 -17.12
C THR A 108 13.51 -9.96 -18.54
N GLY A 109 14.35 -10.63 -19.35
CA GLY A 109 14.52 -10.31 -20.77
C GLY A 109 13.26 -10.55 -21.60
N GLY A 110 12.44 -11.53 -21.20
CA GLY A 110 11.13 -11.78 -21.79
C GLY A 110 10.15 -10.63 -21.54
N PHE A 111 10.16 -10.05 -20.34
CA PHE A 111 9.37 -8.85 -20.01
C PHE A 111 9.86 -7.62 -20.79
N ALA A 112 11.18 -7.43 -20.90
CA ALA A 112 11.75 -6.34 -21.70
C ALA A 112 11.34 -6.44 -23.17
N ALA A 113 11.35 -7.65 -23.74
CA ALA A 113 10.86 -7.90 -25.10
C ALA A 113 9.36 -7.55 -25.26
N ALA A 114 8.53 -7.88 -24.26
CA ALA A 114 7.12 -7.54 -24.25
C ALA A 114 6.88 -6.02 -24.21
N PHE A 115 7.57 -5.30 -23.33
CA PHE A 115 7.40 -3.85 -23.21
C PHE A 115 7.97 -3.08 -24.41
N LEU A 116 9.06 -3.56 -25.04
CA LEU A 116 9.55 -2.99 -26.31
C LEU A 116 8.54 -3.17 -27.44
N ALA A 117 7.98 -4.38 -27.58
CA ALA A 117 6.95 -4.65 -28.59
C ALA A 117 5.70 -3.79 -28.36
N MET A 118 5.32 -3.55 -27.10
CA MET A 118 4.21 -2.66 -26.77
C MET A 118 4.53 -1.19 -27.07
N ASN A 119 5.74 -0.73 -26.74
CA ASN A 119 6.17 0.63 -27.08
C ASN A 119 6.13 0.89 -28.59
N GLU A 120 6.63 -0.06 -29.37
CA GLU A 120 6.66 0.03 -30.85
C GLU A 120 5.25 0.05 -31.47
N VAL A 121 4.26 -0.60 -30.85
CA VAL A 121 2.89 -0.70 -31.39
C VAL A 121 1.91 0.34 -30.82
N PHE A 122 2.10 0.74 -29.56
CA PHE A 122 1.16 1.59 -28.82
C PHE A 122 1.73 2.96 -28.39
N GLY A 123 3.05 3.18 -28.46
CA GLY A 123 3.73 4.44 -28.08
C GLY A 123 4.65 4.28 -26.87
N HIS A 124 5.59 5.22 -26.67
CA HIS A 124 6.62 5.12 -25.63
C HIS A 124 6.09 5.42 -24.21
N PHE A 125 5.68 4.37 -23.50
CA PHE A 125 5.22 4.45 -22.11
C PHE A 125 6.19 3.78 -21.12
N PHE A 126 7.03 2.86 -21.61
CA PHE A 126 7.99 2.13 -20.78
C PHE A 126 9.43 2.52 -21.14
N ASN A 127 10.24 2.91 -20.15
CA ASN A 127 11.68 3.09 -20.36
C ASN A 127 12.38 1.73 -20.36
N VAL A 128 12.44 1.13 -21.55
CA VAL A 128 13.08 -0.16 -21.81
C VAL A 128 13.95 -0.04 -23.05
N SER A 129 15.21 -0.44 -22.95
CA SER A 129 16.16 -0.48 -24.05
C SER A 129 16.26 -1.88 -24.67
N LEU A 130 16.59 -1.97 -25.97
CA LEU A 130 16.80 -3.25 -26.66
C LEU A 130 17.91 -4.11 -26.00
N LEU A 131 18.84 -3.48 -25.28
CA LEU A 131 19.91 -4.17 -24.55
C LEU A 131 19.36 -4.97 -23.36
N GLU A 132 18.24 -4.56 -22.77
CA GLU A 132 17.57 -5.24 -21.64
C GLU A 132 17.00 -6.61 -22.02
N VAL A 133 16.72 -6.81 -23.31
CA VAL A 133 16.30 -8.12 -23.86
C VAL A 133 17.41 -9.16 -23.70
N PHE A 134 18.68 -8.77 -23.65
CA PHE A 134 19.82 -9.68 -23.69
C PHE A 134 20.53 -9.88 -22.34
N GLY A 135 20.01 -9.40 -21.22
CA GLY A 135 20.45 -9.89 -19.91
C GLY A 135 20.22 -9.00 -18.69
N PRO A 136 20.41 -9.58 -17.47
CA PRO A 136 20.20 -8.90 -16.18
C PRO A 136 21.03 -7.63 -16.00
N ALA A 137 22.19 -7.54 -16.66
CA ALA A 137 23.11 -6.41 -16.56
C ALA A 137 22.52 -5.10 -17.13
N ALA A 138 21.62 -5.18 -18.12
CA ALA A 138 20.97 -4.01 -18.70
C ALA A 138 19.72 -3.59 -17.87
N TYR A 139 19.01 -4.54 -17.25
CA TYR A 139 17.99 -4.22 -16.23
C TYR A 139 18.61 -3.50 -15.01
N ALA A 140 19.82 -3.92 -14.60
CA ALA A 140 20.61 -3.28 -13.55
C ALA A 140 21.15 -1.89 -13.96
N ALA A 141 21.22 -1.56 -15.25
CA ALA A 141 21.71 -0.27 -15.73
C ALA A 141 20.66 0.85 -15.66
N THR A 142 19.35 0.51 -15.71
CA THR A 142 18.23 1.46 -15.63
C THR A 142 17.39 1.34 -14.35
N GLY A 143 17.49 0.21 -13.64
CA GLY A 143 16.83 -0.02 -12.35
C GLY A 143 17.36 0.82 -11.21
N ALA A 144 16.67 0.74 -10.07
CA ALA A 144 17.07 1.43 -8.86
C ALA A 144 18.48 0.96 -8.42
N PRO A 145 19.46 1.86 -8.25
CA PRO A 145 20.82 1.47 -7.89
C PRO A 145 20.83 0.78 -6.54
N ALA A 146 21.51 -0.36 -6.43
CA ALA A 146 21.61 -1.13 -5.18
C ALA A 146 22.26 -0.36 -4.01
N ASN A 147 22.91 0.78 -4.29
CA ASN A 147 23.49 1.67 -3.28
C ASN A 147 22.59 2.89 -2.97
N LEU A 148 21.30 2.81 -3.25
CA LEU A 148 20.34 3.82 -2.81
C LEU A 148 20.27 3.85 -1.28
N TYR A 149 20.36 5.05 -0.71
CA TYR A 149 19.90 5.28 0.65
C TYR A 149 18.39 5.52 0.60
N VAL A 150 17.62 4.55 1.08
CA VAL A 150 16.16 4.63 1.15
C VAL A 150 15.74 4.79 2.60
N LEU A 151 15.11 5.93 2.90
CA LEU A 151 14.42 6.14 4.18
C LEU A 151 12.93 6.25 3.87
N ASP A 152 12.19 5.27 4.38
CA ASP A 152 10.75 5.18 4.22
C ASP A 152 10.07 5.86 5.41
N ASP A 153 9.48 7.03 5.20
CA ASP A 153 8.89 7.86 6.26
C ASP A 153 7.55 7.32 6.79
N GLN A 154 6.95 6.31 6.16
CA GLN A 154 5.64 5.85 6.56
C GLN A 154 5.44 4.37 6.25
N THR A 155 5.63 3.55 7.27
CA THR A 155 5.29 2.12 7.23
C THR A 155 4.32 1.74 8.34
N HIS A 156 3.70 0.58 8.23
CA HIS A 156 2.70 0.05 9.14
C HIS A 156 2.91 -1.43 9.41
N LEU A 157 2.53 -1.80 10.62
CA LEU A 157 2.47 -3.15 11.16
C LEU A 157 1.16 -3.27 11.93
N VAL A 158 0.62 -4.47 12.03
CA VAL A 158 -0.56 -4.76 12.83
C VAL A 158 -0.17 -5.66 14.01
N ARG A 159 -0.59 -5.30 15.22
CA ARG A 159 -0.42 -6.13 16.41
C ARG A 159 -1.21 -7.43 16.25
N SER A 160 -0.70 -8.53 16.78
CA SER A 160 -1.19 -9.86 16.41
C SER A 160 -2.62 -10.17 16.86
N SER A 161 -3.20 -9.42 17.78
CA SER A 161 -4.59 -9.58 18.21
C SER A 161 -5.62 -8.91 17.30
N LEU A 162 -5.18 -8.12 16.32
CA LEU A 162 -6.06 -7.40 15.40
C LEU A 162 -5.88 -7.88 13.96
N GLN A 163 -6.92 -7.70 13.15
CA GLN A 163 -6.81 -7.86 11.71
C GLN A 163 -6.43 -6.54 11.06
N GLY A 164 -5.49 -6.62 10.12
CA GLY A 164 -5.14 -5.47 9.29
C GLY A 164 -6.20 -5.18 8.22
N PRO A 165 -6.09 -4.01 7.56
CA PRO A 165 -7.00 -3.59 6.51
C PRO A 165 -6.79 -4.38 5.22
N VAL A 166 -7.39 -5.57 5.12
CA VAL A 166 -7.29 -6.46 3.94
C VAL A 166 -7.79 -5.80 2.65
N THR A 167 -8.67 -4.81 2.73
CA THR A 167 -9.13 -4.01 1.59
C THR A 167 -7.99 -3.21 0.96
N LEU A 168 -7.04 -2.70 1.76
CA LEU A 168 -5.85 -1.99 1.25
C LEU A 168 -4.85 -2.96 0.58
N ARG A 169 -4.80 -4.22 1.03
CA ARG A 169 -4.05 -5.26 0.31
C ARG A 169 -4.70 -5.58 -1.02
N ALA A 170 -6.03 -5.66 -1.06
CA ALA A 170 -6.80 -6.00 -2.26
C ALA A 170 -6.61 -5.01 -3.41
N ILE A 171 -6.53 -3.70 -3.13
CA ILE A 171 -6.24 -2.71 -4.17
C ILE A 171 -4.86 -2.87 -4.78
N ALA A 172 -3.84 -3.17 -3.98
CA ALA A 172 -2.48 -3.35 -4.48
C ALA A 172 -2.28 -4.68 -5.21
N GLN A 173 -2.98 -5.73 -4.77
CA GLN A 173 -2.93 -7.06 -5.39
C GLN A 173 -3.68 -7.10 -6.73
N GLY A 174 -4.74 -6.29 -6.89
CA GLY A 174 -5.57 -6.27 -8.09
C GLY A 174 -6.56 -7.43 -8.14
N TYR A 175 -7.32 -7.52 -9.22
CA TYR A 175 -8.19 -8.67 -9.46
C TYR A 175 -7.36 -9.90 -9.88
N ASP A 176 -7.44 -10.97 -9.09
CA ASP A 176 -6.83 -12.27 -9.37
C ASP A 176 -7.66 -13.42 -8.80
N GLU A 177 -7.17 -14.67 -8.88
CA GLU A 177 -7.90 -15.87 -8.46
C GLU A 177 -8.17 -15.94 -6.95
N VAL A 178 -7.44 -15.15 -6.15
CA VAL A 178 -7.61 -15.07 -4.70
C VAL A 178 -8.48 -13.88 -4.32
N THR A 179 -8.17 -12.71 -4.86
CA THR A 179 -8.78 -11.43 -4.49
C THR A 179 -10.16 -11.27 -5.09
N GLY A 180 -10.35 -11.72 -6.34
CA GLY A 180 -11.62 -11.61 -7.05
C GLY A 180 -12.78 -12.28 -6.31
N PRO A 181 -12.67 -13.57 -5.95
CA PRO A 181 -13.71 -14.27 -5.19
C PRO A 181 -13.99 -13.70 -3.80
N LEU A 182 -13.00 -13.07 -3.15
CA LEU A 182 -13.15 -12.52 -1.79
C LEU A 182 -13.92 -11.20 -1.75
N PHE A 183 -13.74 -10.33 -2.74
CA PHE A 183 -14.28 -8.97 -2.72
C PHE A 183 -15.29 -8.68 -3.85
N GLY A 184 -15.25 -9.44 -4.94
CA GLY A 184 -16.10 -9.29 -6.13
C GLY A 184 -15.74 -8.08 -7.02
N VAL A 185 -15.48 -6.91 -6.42
CA VAL A 185 -15.09 -5.67 -7.12
C VAL A 185 -14.02 -4.93 -6.32
N ASN A 186 -13.37 -3.95 -6.96
CA ASN A 186 -12.40 -3.10 -6.29
C ASN A 186 -13.06 -2.37 -5.11
N PRO A 187 -12.60 -2.57 -3.85
CA PRO A 187 -13.23 -1.99 -2.66
C PRO A 187 -13.27 -0.46 -2.64
N PHE A 188 -12.40 0.20 -3.42
CA PHE A 188 -12.31 1.65 -3.53
C PHE A 188 -12.71 2.18 -4.92
N ASN A 189 -13.25 1.31 -5.78
CA ASN A 189 -13.89 1.65 -7.05
C ASN A 189 -15.10 0.71 -7.29
N PRO A 190 -16.12 0.77 -6.43
CA PRO A 190 -17.28 -0.13 -6.50
C PRO A 190 -18.12 0.09 -7.78
N THR A 191 -17.96 1.23 -8.44
CA THR A 191 -18.62 1.56 -9.71
C THR A 191 -17.95 0.93 -10.93
N GLY A 192 -16.78 0.30 -10.77
CA GLY A 192 -16.06 -0.34 -11.88
C GLY A 192 -15.57 0.64 -12.94
N LEU A 193 -15.24 1.87 -12.55
CA LEU A 193 -14.66 2.85 -13.47
C LEU A 193 -13.28 2.37 -13.92
N ASN A 194 -12.92 2.64 -15.17
CA ASN A 194 -11.59 2.29 -15.64
C ASN A 194 -10.56 3.30 -15.12
N ASP A 195 -9.39 2.77 -14.74
CA ASP A 195 -8.19 3.56 -14.59
C ASP A 195 -7.73 4.17 -15.93
N GLU A 196 -6.64 4.94 -15.92
CA GLU A 196 -6.16 5.61 -17.13
C GLU A 196 -5.77 4.62 -18.24
N LEU A 197 -5.35 3.41 -17.86
CA LEU A 197 -4.89 2.36 -18.77
C LEU A 197 -6.02 1.39 -19.20
N GLY A 198 -7.25 1.60 -18.74
CA GLY A 198 -8.43 0.86 -19.14
C GLY A 198 -8.80 -0.32 -18.22
N GLY A 199 -8.14 -0.49 -17.08
CA GLY A 199 -8.45 -1.53 -16.10
C GLY A 199 -9.32 -1.02 -14.95
N ALA A 200 -10.37 -1.76 -14.58
CA ALA A 200 -11.20 -1.40 -13.43
C ALA A 200 -10.55 -1.73 -12.07
N TRP A 201 -9.57 -2.65 -12.08
CA TRP A 201 -8.85 -3.11 -10.89
C TRP A 201 -7.46 -3.66 -11.23
N THR A 202 -6.64 -2.83 -11.86
CA THR A 202 -5.26 -3.15 -12.19
C THR A 202 -4.41 -3.31 -10.92
N ALA A 203 -3.61 -4.36 -10.86
CA ALA A 203 -2.68 -4.60 -9.76
C ALA A 203 -1.59 -3.53 -9.69
N TRP A 204 -1.32 -3.01 -8.49
CA TRP A 204 -0.22 -2.06 -8.27
C TRP A 204 1.10 -2.79 -8.07
N ASN A 205 1.08 -3.87 -7.29
CA ASN A 205 2.25 -4.68 -6.95
C ASN A 205 2.12 -6.10 -7.54
N PRO A 206 2.80 -6.38 -8.66
CA PRO A 206 2.78 -7.71 -9.28
C PRO A 206 3.29 -8.83 -8.39
N ALA A 207 4.11 -8.53 -7.37
CA ALA A 207 4.62 -9.53 -6.43
C ALA A 207 3.53 -10.06 -5.47
N LEU A 208 2.34 -9.45 -5.47
CA LEU A 208 1.20 -9.89 -4.69
C LEU A 208 0.29 -10.85 -5.45
N HIS A 209 0.46 -11.04 -6.75
CA HIS A 209 -0.43 -11.87 -7.55
C HIS A 209 -0.61 -13.28 -6.98
N ASN A 210 -1.86 -13.67 -6.76
CA ASN A 210 -2.31 -14.92 -6.14
C ASN A 210 -1.73 -15.18 -4.74
N LYS A 211 -1.22 -14.15 -4.04
CA LYS A 211 -0.82 -14.33 -2.64
C LYS A 211 -2.06 -14.49 -1.74
N PRO A 212 -2.02 -15.40 -0.77
CA PRO A 212 -3.11 -15.59 0.18
C PRO A 212 -3.19 -14.43 1.19
N TYR A 213 -4.41 -14.17 1.68
CA TYR A 213 -4.67 -13.24 2.77
C TYR A 213 -4.47 -13.95 4.12
N THR A 214 -3.23 -14.14 4.56
CA THR A 214 -2.96 -14.76 5.87
C THR A 214 -3.15 -13.77 7.03
N CYS A 215 -3.61 -14.27 8.19
CA CYS A 215 -3.85 -13.39 9.34
C CYS A 215 -2.59 -12.73 9.91
N ASP A 216 -1.41 -13.24 9.56
CA ASP A 216 -0.11 -12.73 9.98
C ASP A 216 0.58 -11.82 8.94
N MET A 217 -0.03 -11.59 7.77
CA MET A 217 0.63 -10.90 6.64
C MET A 217 1.11 -9.47 6.98
N PHE A 218 0.56 -8.86 8.03
CA PHE A 218 0.90 -7.52 8.50
C PHE A 218 1.67 -7.52 9.84
N ASN A 219 2.00 -8.68 10.38
CA ASN A 219 2.65 -8.80 11.69
C ASN A 219 4.17 -8.57 11.59
N VAL A 220 4.82 -8.47 12.74
CA VAL A 220 6.25 -8.12 12.88
C VAL A 220 7.21 -8.96 12.05
N ILE A 221 6.94 -10.26 11.88
CA ILE A 221 7.82 -11.15 11.10
C ILE A 221 7.79 -10.75 9.62
N ASN A 222 6.60 -10.61 9.05
CA ASN A 222 6.43 -10.17 7.66
C ASN A 222 6.89 -8.72 7.46
N TYR A 223 6.73 -7.85 8.48
CA TYR A 223 7.27 -6.50 8.45
C TYR A 223 8.78 -6.48 8.29
N ILE A 224 9.52 -7.17 9.16
CA ILE A 224 10.98 -7.20 9.09
C ILE A 224 11.44 -7.82 7.77
N LYS A 225 10.79 -8.89 7.30
CA LYS A 225 11.08 -9.54 6.03
C LYS A 225 10.89 -8.60 4.84
N GLU A 226 9.69 -8.06 4.67
CA GLU A 226 9.34 -7.25 3.49
C GLU A 226 10.11 -5.92 3.47
N MET A 227 10.41 -5.33 4.62
CA MET A 227 11.19 -4.09 4.70
C MET A 227 12.70 -4.31 4.52
N PHE A 228 13.30 -5.32 5.17
CA PHE A 228 14.77 -5.43 5.25
C PHE A 228 15.39 -6.58 4.47
N PHE A 229 14.58 -7.52 3.95
CA PHE A 229 15.06 -8.64 3.13
C PHE A 229 14.50 -8.61 1.71
N ASP A 230 13.24 -8.23 1.53
CA ASP A 230 12.61 -8.16 0.21
C ASP A 230 12.64 -6.76 -0.41
N SER A 231 13.32 -5.80 0.23
CA SER A 231 13.49 -4.45 -0.29
C SER A 231 14.85 -3.87 0.08
N GLN A 232 15.25 -2.83 -0.63
CA GLN A 232 16.47 -2.06 -0.35
C GLN A 232 16.28 -0.96 0.72
N THR A 233 15.22 -1.03 1.53
CA THR A 233 14.97 -0.05 2.59
C THR A 233 16.11 -0.01 3.60
N THR A 234 16.71 1.17 3.76
CA THR A 234 17.81 1.38 4.71
C THR A 234 17.25 1.66 6.10
N VAL A 235 16.34 2.63 6.21
CA VAL A 235 15.66 2.99 7.46
C VAL A 235 14.17 3.11 7.21
N ALA A 236 13.34 2.62 8.13
CA ALA A 236 11.89 2.74 8.06
C ALA A 236 11.35 3.48 9.30
N VAL A 237 10.39 4.39 9.11
CA VAL A 237 9.66 5.03 10.20
C VAL A 237 8.34 4.30 10.40
N LEU A 238 8.27 3.50 11.46
CA LEU A 238 7.08 2.75 11.80
C LEU A 238 6.01 3.71 12.36
N SER A 239 4.86 3.72 11.70
CA SER A 239 3.75 4.60 12.00
C SER A 239 2.59 3.86 12.66
N ASN A 240 1.96 4.56 13.59
CA ASN A 240 0.64 4.24 14.08
C ASN A 240 -0.42 4.78 13.13
N ALA A 241 -1.65 4.28 13.25
CA ALA A 241 -2.79 4.77 12.49
C ALA A 241 -3.93 5.16 13.43
N ASN A 242 -3.92 6.38 14.00
CA ASN A 242 -4.88 6.91 14.97
C ASN A 242 -6.29 7.14 14.37
N PHE A 243 -6.87 6.11 13.77
CA PHE A 243 -8.15 6.18 13.09
C PHE A 243 -9.32 5.82 14.01
N ALA A 244 -9.06 5.03 15.07
CA ALA A 244 -10.02 4.19 15.79
C ALA A 244 -11.48 4.64 15.68
N ALA A 245 -12.28 3.86 14.97
CA ALA A 245 -13.74 3.96 14.98
C ALA A 245 -14.28 2.81 15.84
N ILE A 246 -14.99 3.14 16.90
CA ILE A 246 -15.50 2.18 17.87
C ILE A 246 -16.71 1.46 17.28
N PRO A 247 -16.65 0.13 17.06
CA PRO A 247 -17.78 -0.62 16.55
C PRO A 247 -18.98 -0.54 17.50
N VAL A 248 -20.17 -0.28 16.96
CA VAL A 248 -21.43 -0.27 17.72
C VAL A 248 -22.31 -1.41 17.21
N PRO A 249 -22.76 -2.35 18.07
CA PRO A 249 -23.64 -3.43 17.64
C PRO A 249 -24.91 -2.92 16.94
N GLY A 250 -25.12 -3.34 15.70
CA GLY A 250 -26.29 -2.97 14.90
C GLY A 250 -26.34 -1.50 14.45
N GLY A 251 -25.24 -0.75 14.56
CA GLY A 251 -25.17 0.67 14.20
C GLY A 251 -23.89 1.04 13.46
N ASN A 252 -23.80 2.33 13.10
CA ASN A 252 -22.57 2.88 12.53
C ASN A 252 -21.49 3.00 13.62
N PRO A 253 -20.20 2.78 13.29
CA PRO A 253 -19.11 3.06 14.21
C PRO A 253 -19.15 4.50 14.73
N ARG A 254 -18.75 4.70 15.98
CA ARG A 254 -18.65 6.03 16.60
C ARG A 254 -17.20 6.42 16.87
N ALA A 255 -16.96 7.70 17.12
CA ALA A 255 -15.68 8.16 17.63
C ALA A 255 -15.40 7.63 19.05
N PRO A 256 -14.13 7.50 19.46
CA PRO A 256 -13.75 7.17 20.83
C PRO A 256 -14.05 8.33 21.77
N THR A 257 -14.19 8.08 23.06
CA THR A 257 -14.40 9.13 24.08
C THR A 257 -13.11 9.57 24.78
N ASN A 258 -12.06 8.74 24.76
CA ASN A 258 -10.76 8.98 25.39
C ASN A 258 -9.64 8.17 24.70
N VAL A 259 -8.38 8.42 25.08
CA VAL A 259 -7.22 7.77 24.45
C VAL A 259 -7.23 6.27 24.70
N THR A 260 -7.57 5.84 25.93
CA THR A 260 -7.63 4.42 26.28
C THR A 260 -8.55 3.63 25.35
N GLU A 261 -9.76 4.14 25.09
CA GLU A 261 -10.71 3.52 24.16
C GLU A 261 -10.21 3.54 22.71
N SER A 262 -9.50 4.59 22.30
CA SER A 262 -8.87 4.62 20.97
C SER A 262 -7.84 3.49 20.83
N LEU A 263 -6.92 3.37 21.79
CA LEU A 263 -5.80 2.42 21.78
C LEU A 263 -6.25 0.94 21.76
N THR A 264 -7.45 0.61 22.23
CA THR A 264 -7.98 -0.77 22.11
C THR A 264 -8.37 -1.14 20.69
N HIS A 265 -8.56 -0.16 19.81
CA HIS A 265 -8.93 -0.37 18.40
C HIS A 265 -7.86 0.08 17.40
N GLU A 266 -6.78 0.72 17.86
CA GLU A 266 -5.64 1.01 17.00
C GLU A 266 -4.91 -0.27 16.60
N ILE A 267 -4.55 -0.37 15.32
CA ILE A 267 -3.76 -1.49 14.77
C ILE A 267 -2.39 -1.64 15.42
N LEU A 268 -1.85 -0.56 15.99
CA LEU A 268 -0.56 -0.51 16.66
C LEU A 268 -0.50 0.72 17.58
N THR A 269 -0.07 0.53 18.83
CA THR A 269 0.14 1.65 19.78
C THR A 269 1.57 2.21 19.70
N GLY A 270 1.77 3.43 20.22
CA GLY A 270 3.10 4.06 20.26
C GLY A 270 4.14 3.22 21.01
N GLU A 271 3.74 2.59 22.11
CA GLU A 271 4.60 1.67 22.88
C GLU A 271 5.00 0.43 22.05
N GLN A 272 4.04 -0.19 21.35
CA GLN A 272 4.31 -1.32 20.46
C GLN A 272 5.26 -0.92 19.31
N THR A 273 5.09 0.30 18.80
CA THR A 273 5.93 0.87 17.74
C THR A 273 7.39 1.05 18.21
N ALA A 274 7.57 1.63 19.39
CA ALA A 274 8.87 1.78 20.03
C ALA A 274 9.51 0.42 20.36
N GLY A 275 8.73 -0.56 20.83
CA GLY A 275 9.22 -1.91 21.10
C GLY A 275 9.77 -2.61 19.85
N VAL A 276 9.10 -2.46 18.70
CA VAL A 276 9.60 -2.98 17.41
C VAL A 276 10.88 -2.25 16.99
N ARG A 277 10.91 -0.92 17.10
CA ARG A 277 12.11 -0.12 16.82
C ARG A 277 13.31 -0.61 17.62
N ASP A 278 13.15 -0.70 18.93
CA ASP A 278 14.23 -1.03 19.86
C ASP A 278 14.77 -2.43 19.58
N PHE A 279 13.88 -3.40 19.36
CA PHE A 279 14.26 -4.75 18.98
C PHE A 279 15.05 -4.80 17.67
N VAL A 280 14.53 -4.21 16.59
CA VAL A 280 15.19 -4.26 15.27
C VAL A 280 16.54 -3.55 15.31
N ASN A 281 16.61 -2.39 15.97
CA ASN A 281 17.85 -1.62 16.09
C ASN A 281 18.89 -2.36 16.95
N GLN A 282 18.45 -3.04 18.01
CA GLN A 282 19.31 -3.85 18.87
C GLN A 282 19.92 -5.01 18.10
N ILE A 283 19.12 -5.82 17.40
CA ILE A 283 19.63 -7.00 16.68
C ILE A 283 20.47 -6.62 15.46
N ALA A 284 20.18 -5.48 14.82
CA ALA A 284 21.02 -4.97 13.73
C ALA A 284 22.31 -4.33 14.28
N GLY A 285 22.28 -3.76 15.49
CA GLY A 285 23.38 -2.95 16.03
C GLY A 285 23.59 -1.63 15.28
N SER A 286 22.51 -1.08 14.71
CA SER A 286 22.43 0.21 14.00
C SER A 286 20.97 0.66 13.87
N THR A 287 20.71 1.94 13.59
CA THR A 287 19.35 2.46 13.39
C THR A 287 18.77 1.97 12.05
N ARG A 288 17.85 1.02 12.09
CA ARG A 288 17.09 0.49 10.94
C ARG A 288 15.62 0.86 11.00
N VAL A 289 15.09 1.09 12.18
CA VAL A 289 13.71 1.54 12.41
C VAL A 289 13.73 2.81 13.26
N LEU A 290 12.79 3.70 13.02
CA LEU A 290 12.40 4.84 13.86
C LEU A 290 10.94 4.65 14.28
N ALA A 291 10.56 5.16 15.45
CA ALA A 291 9.20 5.01 15.98
C ALA A 291 8.48 6.34 16.06
N HIS A 292 7.24 6.36 15.57
CA HIS A 292 6.32 7.45 15.87
C HIS A 292 5.73 7.33 17.28
N GLY A 293 5.55 8.48 17.93
CA GLY A 293 4.56 8.69 18.98
C GLY A 293 3.25 9.16 18.37
N GLN A 294 2.14 8.97 19.08
CA GLN A 294 0.80 9.28 18.60
C GLN A 294 0.38 10.68 19.04
N LEU A 295 -0.09 11.50 18.10
CA LEU A 295 -0.72 12.80 18.39
C LEU A 295 -2.21 12.59 18.66
N TYR A 296 -2.56 12.64 19.94
CA TYR A 296 -3.92 12.90 20.42
C TYR A 296 -3.94 14.30 21.01
N VAL A 297 -4.81 15.17 20.48
CA VAL A 297 -4.76 16.61 20.75
C VAL A 297 -5.93 17.11 21.59
N GLY A 298 -5.84 18.35 22.09
CA GLY A 298 -6.86 18.96 22.92
C GLY A 298 -6.68 18.75 24.42
N ILE A 299 -7.32 19.63 25.19
CA ILE A 299 -7.12 19.75 26.64
C ILE A 299 -7.48 18.48 27.42
N GLY A 300 -8.46 17.69 26.95
CA GLY A 300 -8.83 16.45 27.64
C GLY A 300 -7.74 15.40 27.57
N ASN A 301 -6.89 15.41 26.52
CA ASN A 301 -5.75 14.50 26.38
C ASN A 301 -4.51 14.97 27.16
N LEU A 302 -4.52 16.21 27.68
CA LEU A 302 -3.53 16.69 28.67
C LEU A 302 -3.91 16.29 30.11
N HIS A 303 -5.15 15.86 30.31
CA HIS A 303 -5.72 15.47 31.59
C HIS A 303 -6.45 14.13 31.46
N ASP A 304 -5.91 13.23 30.63
CA ASP A 304 -6.48 11.91 30.42
C ASP A 304 -6.51 11.15 31.77
N PRO A 305 -7.62 10.48 32.12
CA PRO A 305 -7.76 9.85 33.44
C PRO A 305 -6.77 8.71 33.70
N VAL A 306 -6.19 8.10 32.66
CA VAL A 306 -5.23 7.01 32.77
C VAL A 306 -3.81 7.53 32.63
N PHE A 307 -3.58 8.41 31.64
CA PHE A 307 -2.22 8.82 31.27
C PHE A 307 -1.81 10.20 31.77
N GLY A 308 -2.74 11.01 32.27
CA GLY A 308 -2.51 12.43 32.53
C GLY A 308 -2.25 13.19 31.23
N ASP A 309 -1.07 13.81 31.11
CA ASP A 309 -0.61 14.37 29.84
C ASP A 309 -0.14 13.21 28.94
N PHE A 310 -1.01 12.72 28.05
CA PHE A 310 -0.68 11.58 27.21
C PHE A 310 0.55 11.82 26.32
N THR A 311 0.80 13.07 25.92
CA THR A 311 1.99 13.39 25.11
C THR A 311 3.25 13.27 25.96
N GLN A 312 3.23 13.80 27.19
CA GLN A 312 4.34 13.66 28.13
C GLN A 312 4.56 12.19 28.53
N PHE A 313 3.49 11.44 28.79
CA PHE A 313 3.58 10.00 29.08
C PHE A 313 4.35 9.25 27.99
N GLN A 314 4.04 9.49 26.71
CA GLN A 314 4.74 8.84 25.61
C GLN A 314 6.23 9.21 25.56
N ILE A 315 6.57 10.49 25.79
CA ILE A 315 7.94 10.98 25.85
C ILE A 315 8.71 10.26 26.95
N ASP A 316 8.14 10.18 28.15
CA ASP A 316 8.79 9.63 29.32
C ASP A 316 8.90 8.10 29.27
N ALA A 317 7.91 7.43 28.66
CA ALA A 317 7.83 5.97 28.66
C ALA A 317 8.67 5.31 27.55
N PHE A 318 8.67 5.87 26.33
CA PHE A 318 9.24 5.17 25.18
C PHE A 318 9.96 6.05 24.15
N HIS A 319 10.13 7.34 24.44
CA HIS A 319 10.98 8.27 23.68
C HIS A 319 10.75 8.22 22.15
N PRO A 320 9.64 8.78 21.65
CA PRO A 320 9.35 8.82 20.21
C PRO A 320 10.49 9.44 19.39
N ASP A 321 10.73 8.92 18.17
CA ASP A 321 11.68 9.54 17.25
C ASP A 321 11.07 10.72 16.47
N SER A 322 9.74 10.74 16.35
CA SER A 322 8.93 11.77 15.68
C SER A 322 7.45 11.53 16.02
N TRP A 323 6.54 12.34 15.48
CA TRP A 323 5.13 12.33 15.87
C TRP A 323 4.20 12.05 14.71
N LYS A 324 3.21 11.18 14.91
CA LYS A 324 2.18 10.83 13.93
C LYS A 324 0.81 11.33 14.36
N GLY A 325 0.19 12.18 13.56
CA GLY A 325 -1.18 12.65 13.75
C GLY A 325 -2.12 12.26 12.60
N TYR A 326 -3.40 12.12 12.93
CA TYR A 326 -4.49 11.97 11.96
C TYR A 326 -5.50 13.08 12.19
N ASN A 327 -5.55 14.05 11.28
CA ASN A 327 -6.53 15.14 11.36
C ASN A 327 -7.86 14.77 10.68
N ILE A 328 -7.84 13.78 9.78
CA ILE A 328 -9.01 13.20 9.15
C ILE A 328 -9.73 12.17 10.04
N ALA A 329 -9.24 11.93 11.26
CA ALA A 329 -9.82 11.00 12.22
C ALA A 329 -10.12 11.67 13.57
N PRO A 330 -11.03 11.11 14.38
CA PRO A 330 -11.38 11.67 15.68
C PRO A 330 -10.29 11.43 16.74
N ALA A 331 -9.26 12.27 16.75
CA ALA A 331 -8.13 12.18 17.69
C ALA A 331 -8.03 13.37 18.67
N ALA A 332 -9.01 14.28 18.66
CA ALA A 332 -9.02 15.47 19.50
C ALA A 332 -10.07 15.40 20.62
N LYS A 333 -9.63 15.55 21.87
CA LYS A 333 -10.50 15.67 23.05
C LYS A 333 -10.47 17.11 23.56
N VAL A 334 -11.53 17.86 23.31
CA VAL A 334 -11.53 19.33 23.43
C VAL A 334 -12.15 19.86 24.72
N ASP A 335 -12.62 18.95 25.56
CA ASP A 335 -13.19 19.21 26.88
C ASP A 335 -12.77 18.09 27.84
N THR A 336 -13.16 18.21 29.10
CA THR A 336 -12.88 17.23 30.17
C THR A 336 -14.10 16.34 30.49
N ASP A 337 -15.17 16.37 29.69
CA ASP A 337 -16.33 15.50 29.91
C ASP A 337 -15.96 14.08 29.47
N PRO A 338 -15.95 13.07 30.35
CA PRO A 338 -15.58 11.71 29.98
C PRO A 338 -16.50 11.07 28.94
N ASN A 339 -17.71 11.61 28.72
CA ASN A 339 -18.70 11.06 27.80
C ASN A 339 -18.70 11.74 26.42
N SER A 340 -18.08 12.90 26.28
CA SER A 340 -18.01 13.59 24.99
C SER A 340 -17.15 12.79 24.00
N LEU A 341 -17.50 12.84 22.73
CA LEU A 341 -16.76 12.14 21.69
C LEU A 341 -15.51 12.94 21.30
N MET A 342 -14.43 12.23 20.99
CA MET A 342 -13.32 12.83 20.25
C MET A 342 -13.79 13.31 18.87
N ARG A 343 -13.10 14.31 18.35
CA ARG A 343 -13.41 14.92 17.05
C ARG A 343 -12.16 15.07 16.18
N MET A 344 -12.40 15.34 14.90
CA MET A 344 -11.35 15.77 13.97
C MET A 344 -10.84 17.15 14.38
N TRP A 345 -9.65 17.51 13.90
CA TRP A 345 -8.94 18.70 14.33
C TRP A 345 -8.14 19.33 13.19
N ARG A 346 -7.72 20.58 13.40
CA ARG A 346 -6.88 21.32 12.46
C ARG A 346 -5.52 21.60 13.07
N LEU A 347 -4.48 21.64 12.23
CA LEU A 347 -3.11 21.92 12.64
C LEU A 347 -2.96 23.30 13.29
N ASP A 348 -3.76 24.28 12.85
CA ASP A 348 -3.74 25.67 13.30
C ASP A 348 -4.71 25.98 14.44
N ASP A 349 -5.40 24.97 14.98
CA ASP A 349 -6.33 25.17 16.08
C ASP A 349 -5.54 25.46 17.38
N VAL A 350 -5.50 26.74 17.74
CA VAL A 350 -4.76 27.26 18.90
C VAL A 350 -5.26 26.66 20.22
N ALA A 351 -6.54 26.35 20.33
CA ALA A 351 -7.11 25.79 21.56
C ALA A 351 -6.91 24.27 21.66
N VAL A 352 -6.75 23.59 20.53
CA VAL A 352 -6.73 22.13 20.45
C VAL A 352 -5.34 21.56 20.18
N ALA A 353 -4.68 21.99 19.10
CA ALA A 353 -3.39 21.44 18.67
C ALA A 353 -2.20 22.05 19.45
N TYR A 354 -2.21 23.38 19.65
CA TYR A 354 -1.05 24.09 20.18
C TYR A 354 -0.66 23.72 21.61
N PRO A 355 -1.59 23.36 22.53
CA PRO A 355 -1.20 22.85 23.83
C PRO A 355 -0.31 21.62 23.74
N ILE A 356 -0.58 20.71 22.79
CA ILE A 356 0.27 19.52 22.56
C ILE A 356 1.61 19.92 21.94
N TYR A 357 1.61 20.84 20.98
CA TYR A 357 2.84 21.38 20.40
C TYR A 357 3.74 22.00 21.47
N ALA A 358 3.18 22.68 22.46
CA ALA A 358 3.92 23.22 23.60
C ALA A 358 4.56 22.11 24.46
N VAL A 359 3.88 20.96 24.66
CA VAL A 359 4.46 19.79 25.33
C VAL A 359 5.66 19.25 24.56
N ILE A 360 5.54 19.10 23.24
CA ILE A 360 6.66 18.61 22.41
C ILE A 360 7.81 19.62 22.43
N ALA A 361 7.51 20.91 22.23
CA ALA A 361 8.51 21.97 22.14
C ALA A 361 9.29 22.17 23.44
N ARG A 362 8.68 21.99 24.62
CA ARG A 362 9.40 22.09 25.90
C ARG A 362 10.36 20.93 26.14
N ASN A 363 10.13 19.77 25.52
CA ASN A 363 10.95 18.56 25.66
C ASN A 363 12.16 18.53 24.70
N THR A 364 12.86 19.66 24.56
CA THR A 364 14.02 19.81 23.65
C THR A 364 15.17 18.83 23.91
N GLN A 365 15.26 18.26 25.11
CA GLN A 365 16.31 17.30 25.47
C GLN A 365 16.26 16.04 24.60
N GLU A 366 15.08 15.63 24.11
CA GLU A 366 14.90 14.45 23.27
C GLU A 366 15.68 14.57 21.95
N LEU A 367 15.84 15.79 21.41
CA LEU A 367 16.59 16.04 20.17
C LEU A 367 18.05 15.56 20.21
N LYS A 368 18.62 15.32 21.40
CA LYS A 368 19.99 14.78 21.53
C LYS A 368 20.08 13.32 21.09
N LYS A 369 19.05 12.53 21.37
CA LYS A 369 19.00 11.09 21.05
C LYS A 369 18.05 10.77 19.90
N HIS A 370 17.04 11.60 19.71
CA HIS A 370 15.97 11.49 18.73
C HIS A 370 15.94 12.78 17.89
N PRO A 371 16.89 12.99 16.95
CA PRO A 371 17.02 14.28 16.26
C PRO A 371 15.81 14.66 15.40
N GLY A 372 14.97 13.68 15.04
CA GLY A 372 13.70 13.87 14.35
C GLY A 372 12.53 14.20 15.27
N PHE A 373 12.72 14.35 16.59
CA PHE A 373 11.64 14.51 17.57
C PHE A 373 10.71 15.71 17.27
N PHE A 374 11.20 16.70 16.53
CA PHE A 374 10.45 17.88 16.08
C PHE A 374 9.81 17.73 14.69
N ASN A 375 9.82 16.51 14.13
CA ASN A 375 9.07 16.17 12.93
C ASN A 375 7.64 15.80 13.33
N ILE A 376 6.69 16.59 12.84
CA ILE A 376 5.25 16.47 13.04
C ILE A 376 4.65 15.92 11.74
N CYS A 377 4.48 14.61 11.70
CA CYS A 377 4.02 13.84 10.55
C CYS A 377 2.50 13.68 10.61
N VAL A 378 1.76 14.24 9.66
CA VAL A 378 0.29 14.28 9.75
C VAL A 378 -0.36 13.68 8.52
N HIS A 379 -1.11 12.61 8.74
CA HIS A 379 -2.02 12.02 7.77
C HIS A 379 -3.15 13.01 7.48
N LYS A 380 -3.08 13.61 6.28
CA LYS A 380 -3.96 14.70 5.86
C LYS A 380 -4.63 14.43 4.50
N GLY A 381 -3.97 13.71 3.58
CA GLY A 381 -4.62 13.21 2.37
C GLY A 381 -5.52 12.01 2.64
N LEU A 382 -6.10 11.44 1.57
CA LEU A 382 -7.04 10.31 1.59
C LEU A 382 -8.32 10.62 2.39
N ALA A 383 -8.89 11.80 2.14
CA ALA A 383 -9.98 12.33 2.95
C ALA A 383 -11.22 11.42 2.94
N PRO A 384 -11.85 11.16 4.11
CA PRO A 384 -12.93 10.21 4.23
C PRO A 384 -14.26 10.83 3.74
N GLY A 385 -14.48 10.78 2.43
CA GLY A 385 -15.75 11.09 1.77
C GLY A 385 -16.35 12.46 2.11
N PRO A 386 -17.59 12.74 1.67
CA PRO A 386 -18.27 13.99 2.00
C PRO A 386 -18.65 14.10 3.50
N PRO A 387 -18.82 15.33 4.03
CA PRO A 387 -18.69 16.60 3.31
C PRO A 387 -17.24 17.08 3.21
N ASP A 388 -16.95 17.83 2.13
CA ASP A 388 -15.67 18.54 1.94
C ASP A 388 -15.65 19.78 2.85
N ILE A 389 -15.15 19.60 4.06
CA ILE A 389 -15.05 20.66 5.07
C ILE A 389 -13.61 20.83 5.56
N PRO A 390 -13.22 22.04 6.02
CA PRO A 390 -11.84 22.31 6.40
C PRO A 390 -11.29 21.40 7.51
N GLU A 391 -12.14 20.89 8.39
CA GLU A 391 -11.81 20.02 9.52
C GLU A 391 -11.51 18.57 9.09
N ARG A 392 -11.77 18.20 7.83
CA ARG A 392 -11.53 16.86 7.27
C ARG A 392 -10.23 16.74 6.48
N GLY A 393 -9.18 17.43 6.92
CA GLY A 393 -7.85 17.31 6.30
C GLY A 393 -7.57 18.29 5.16
N ASN A 394 -8.42 19.29 4.94
CA ASN A 394 -8.11 20.35 3.97
C ASN A 394 -6.76 21.05 4.30
N PRO A 395 -5.92 21.43 3.32
CA PRO A 395 -4.58 21.97 3.57
C PRO A 395 -4.52 23.42 4.08
N THR A 396 -5.66 24.09 4.24
CA THR A 396 -5.74 25.51 4.64
C THR A 396 -5.21 25.82 6.04
N ASP A 397 -5.06 24.83 6.93
CA ASP A 397 -4.50 24.99 8.28
C ASP A 397 -2.96 24.98 8.32
N ILE A 398 -2.29 24.52 7.26
CA ILE A 398 -0.84 24.34 7.25
C ILE A 398 -0.08 25.66 7.39
N PRO A 399 -0.41 26.74 6.65
CA PRO A 399 0.39 27.98 6.68
C PRO A 399 0.53 28.57 8.08
N LYS A 400 -0.57 28.64 8.83
CA LYS A 400 -0.57 29.23 10.17
C LYS A 400 0.20 28.35 11.16
N ALA A 401 -0.01 27.03 11.16
CA ALA A 401 0.74 26.12 12.01
C ALA A 401 2.25 26.17 11.73
N ALA A 402 2.64 26.16 10.46
CA ALA A 402 4.03 26.24 10.03
C ALA A 402 4.71 27.57 10.41
N SER A 403 3.96 28.68 10.35
CA SER A 403 4.42 30.01 10.74
C SER A 403 4.60 30.16 12.25
N ASP A 404 3.64 29.64 13.02
CA ASP A 404 3.61 29.81 14.48
C ASP A 404 4.60 28.88 15.19
N TRP A 405 4.96 27.74 14.56
CA TRP A 405 5.89 26.74 15.08
C TRP A 405 7.06 26.47 14.13
N PRO A 406 7.90 27.49 13.84
CA PRO A 406 8.97 27.39 12.83
C PRO A 406 10.08 26.39 13.21
N GLN A 407 10.14 25.97 14.48
CA GLN A 407 11.08 24.94 14.97
C GLN A 407 10.66 23.51 14.59
N PHE A 408 9.39 23.29 14.22
CA PHE A 408 8.89 21.99 13.80
C PHE A 408 8.94 21.84 12.29
N ASN A 409 9.18 20.61 11.84
CA ASN A 409 8.97 20.23 10.45
C ASN A 409 7.59 19.56 10.34
N PHE A 410 6.71 20.11 9.51
CA PHE A 410 5.40 19.53 9.22
C PHE A 410 5.52 18.65 7.98
N ILE A 411 5.44 17.33 8.16
CA ILE A 411 5.51 16.37 7.07
C ILE A 411 4.07 15.91 6.75
N ILE A 412 3.56 16.35 5.61
CA ILE A 412 2.15 16.19 5.25
C ILE A 412 2.00 14.93 4.42
N TYR A 413 1.40 13.92 5.04
CA TYR A 413 1.32 12.58 4.49
C TYR A 413 0.23 12.49 3.42
N HIS A 414 0.58 11.81 2.34
CA HIS A 414 -0.17 11.69 1.10
C HIS A 414 -0.41 13.02 0.41
N SER A 415 0.47 14.01 0.61
CA SER A 415 0.47 15.29 -0.13
C SER A 415 -0.91 15.95 -0.25
N SER A 416 -1.74 15.80 0.79
CA SER A 416 -3.14 16.24 0.82
C SER A 416 -3.98 15.80 -0.38
N ILE A 417 -3.71 14.65 -1.00
CA ILE A 417 -4.57 14.10 -2.05
C ILE A 417 -5.98 13.87 -1.50
N ARG A 418 -7.00 14.39 -2.17
CA ARG A 418 -8.37 14.27 -1.68
C ARG A 418 -8.98 12.91 -1.95
N PRO A 419 -8.96 12.36 -3.19
CA PRO A 419 -9.46 11.02 -3.42
C PRO A 419 -8.81 10.02 -2.46
N ALA A 420 -9.55 8.96 -2.14
CA ALA A 420 -9.04 7.90 -1.29
C ALA A 420 -7.96 7.10 -2.06
N PHE A 421 -8.31 5.94 -2.62
CA PHE A 421 -7.31 5.03 -3.19
C PHE A 421 -7.50 4.78 -4.70
N PHE A 422 -8.30 5.61 -5.38
CA PHE A 422 -8.57 5.50 -6.81
C PHE A 422 -8.66 6.89 -7.46
N ASP A 423 -7.66 7.25 -8.26
CA ASP A 423 -7.44 8.63 -8.72
C ASP A 423 -8.22 9.03 -9.97
N TYR A 424 -9.38 8.42 -10.20
CA TYR A 424 -10.25 8.78 -11.32
C TYR A 424 -10.70 10.24 -11.25
N GLU A 425 -11.07 10.73 -10.07
CA GLU A 425 -11.46 12.13 -9.86
C GLU A 425 -10.30 13.09 -10.17
N SER A 426 -9.09 12.80 -9.68
CA SER A 426 -7.88 13.57 -10.01
C SER A 426 -7.62 13.60 -11.53
N LEU A 427 -7.87 12.49 -12.23
CA LEU A 427 -7.78 12.46 -13.70
C LEU A 427 -8.85 13.32 -14.37
N GLN A 428 -10.07 13.37 -13.83
CA GLN A 428 -11.11 14.28 -14.33
C GLN A 428 -10.76 15.75 -14.08
N ASP A 429 -10.20 16.08 -12.91
CA ASP A 429 -9.71 17.43 -12.59
C ASP A 429 -8.73 17.91 -13.67
N ILE A 430 -7.77 17.07 -14.03
CA ILE A 430 -6.78 17.36 -15.09
C ILE A 430 -7.46 17.54 -16.46
N ARG A 431 -8.38 16.63 -16.81
CA ARG A 431 -9.06 16.62 -18.12
C ARG A 431 -10.06 17.77 -18.28
N SER A 432 -10.59 18.30 -17.17
CA SER A 432 -11.52 19.43 -17.17
C SER A 432 -10.89 20.70 -17.75
N GLY A 433 -9.56 20.83 -17.67
CA GLY A 433 -8.83 22.04 -18.05
C GLY A 433 -8.95 23.18 -17.05
N VAL A 434 -9.62 22.98 -15.90
CA VAL A 434 -9.67 23.96 -14.81
C VAL A 434 -8.29 24.11 -14.20
N LEU A 435 -7.84 25.36 -14.06
CA LEU A 435 -6.51 25.68 -13.56
C LEU A 435 -6.58 26.45 -12.24
N ARG A 436 -5.64 26.15 -11.35
CA ARG A 436 -5.31 26.95 -10.16
C ARG A 436 -3.95 27.58 -10.35
N GLU A 437 -3.93 28.90 -10.51
CA GLU A 437 -2.70 29.68 -10.73
C GLU A 437 -1.82 29.13 -11.87
N GLY A 438 -2.45 28.70 -12.97
CA GLY A 438 -1.76 28.29 -14.19
C GLY A 438 -1.28 26.83 -14.25
N VAL A 439 -1.70 25.97 -13.32
CA VAL A 439 -1.53 24.50 -13.39
C VAL A 439 -2.86 23.79 -13.18
N PRO A 440 -3.05 22.53 -13.63
CA PRO A 440 -4.29 21.79 -13.39
C PRO A 440 -4.62 21.70 -11.90
N ASP A 441 -5.87 22.00 -11.55
CA ASP A 441 -6.33 22.05 -10.16
C ASP A 441 -6.73 20.65 -9.65
N ILE A 442 -5.73 19.84 -9.29
CA ILE A 442 -5.99 18.55 -8.64
C ILE A 442 -6.46 18.84 -7.22
N SER A 443 -7.69 18.39 -6.91
CA SER A 443 -8.35 18.74 -5.66
C SER A 443 -7.45 18.51 -4.44
N TRP A 444 -7.28 19.59 -3.67
CA TRP A 444 -6.45 19.73 -2.47
C TRP A 444 -4.93 19.59 -2.67
N THR A 445 -4.42 18.67 -3.48
CA THR A 445 -2.95 18.52 -3.68
C THR A 445 -2.34 19.77 -4.32
N THR A 446 -2.99 20.36 -5.32
CA THR A 446 -2.51 21.61 -5.94
C THR A 446 -2.51 22.77 -4.95
N GLN A 447 -3.62 22.92 -4.20
CA GLN A 447 -3.75 23.93 -3.17
C GLN A 447 -2.69 23.76 -2.07
N PHE A 448 -2.44 22.52 -1.62
CA PHE A 448 -1.39 22.20 -0.67
C PHE A 448 -0.01 22.63 -1.16
N ALA A 449 0.37 22.26 -2.38
CA ALA A 449 1.68 22.59 -2.92
C ALA A 449 1.92 24.11 -2.96
N GLN A 450 0.91 24.89 -3.33
CA GLN A 450 0.96 26.35 -3.37
C GLN A 450 1.00 26.97 -1.96
N LEU A 451 0.12 26.53 -1.06
CA LEU A 451 0.08 27.04 0.32
C LEU A 451 1.35 26.72 1.10
N ALA A 452 1.97 25.56 0.86
CA ALA A 452 3.20 25.14 1.51
C ALA A 452 4.46 25.79 0.90
N ALA A 453 4.38 26.34 -0.32
CA ALA A 453 5.54 26.88 -1.04
C ALA A 453 6.37 27.89 -0.21
N PRO A 454 5.77 28.86 0.51
CA PRO A 454 6.51 29.84 1.30
C PRO A 454 7.17 29.28 2.58
N PHE A 455 6.80 28.08 3.02
CA PHE A 455 7.17 27.55 4.34
C PHE A 455 8.28 26.49 4.22
N PRO A 456 9.54 26.81 4.58
CA PRO A 456 10.67 25.91 4.39
C PRO A 456 10.62 24.66 5.31
N ASN A 457 9.77 24.71 6.34
CA ASN A 457 9.54 23.64 7.30
C ASN A 457 8.32 22.77 6.98
N VAL A 458 7.73 22.88 5.77
CA VAL A 458 6.64 22.01 5.31
C VAL A 458 7.14 21.08 4.22
N TYR A 459 6.84 19.78 4.36
CA TYR A 459 7.29 18.72 3.48
C TYR A 459 6.09 17.93 2.94
N ALA A 460 6.18 17.50 1.68
CA ALA A 460 5.21 16.62 1.04
C ALA A 460 5.70 15.18 1.10
N GLU A 461 4.99 14.32 1.81
CA GLU A 461 5.18 12.87 1.75
C GLU A 461 4.25 12.32 0.65
N ILE A 462 4.78 11.45 -0.20
CA ILE A 462 4.13 11.06 -1.46
C ILE A 462 3.54 9.64 -1.45
N GLY A 463 3.44 8.95 -0.32
CA GLY A 463 3.34 7.48 -0.29
C GLY A 463 2.16 6.88 -1.01
N THR A 464 1.01 6.76 -0.35
CA THR A 464 -0.20 6.29 -1.05
C THR A 464 -0.53 7.14 -2.29
N THR A 465 -0.28 8.46 -2.28
CA THR A 465 -0.44 9.34 -3.45
C THR A 465 0.30 8.84 -4.70
N LEU A 466 1.53 8.36 -4.52
CA LEU A 466 2.35 7.78 -5.56
C LEU A 466 1.85 6.36 -5.87
N ALA A 467 1.60 5.55 -4.84
CA ALA A 467 1.20 4.15 -5.01
C ALA A 467 -0.11 4.01 -5.81
N SER A 468 -1.10 4.86 -5.54
CA SER A 468 -2.42 4.84 -6.18
C SER A 468 -2.43 5.39 -7.60
N SER A 469 -1.39 6.13 -8.00
CA SER A 469 -1.34 6.83 -9.29
C SER A 469 -0.25 6.33 -10.24
N ILE A 470 0.93 5.95 -9.75
CA ILE A 470 2.11 5.78 -10.61
C ILE A 470 1.96 4.64 -11.64
N VAL A 471 1.19 3.60 -11.31
CA VAL A 471 0.93 2.45 -12.20
C VAL A 471 -0.36 2.63 -13.00
N THR A 472 -1.43 3.12 -12.36
CA THR A 472 -2.81 3.10 -12.87
C THR A 472 -3.26 4.45 -13.45
N PHE A 473 -2.68 5.56 -12.98
CA PHE A 473 -2.98 6.93 -13.40
C PHE A 473 -1.68 7.74 -13.63
N PRO A 474 -0.80 7.32 -14.55
CA PRO A 474 0.52 7.93 -14.72
C PRO A 474 0.46 9.43 -15.08
N THR A 475 -0.61 9.91 -15.73
CA THR A 475 -0.80 11.35 -15.96
C THR A 475 -1.05 12.10 -14.65
N VAL A 476 -1.85 11.53 -13.73
CA VAL A 476 -2.07 12.09 -12.39
C VAL A 476 -0.75 12.15 -11.63
N ALA A 477 0.02 11.05 -11.61
CA ALA A 477 1.33 10.99 -10.97
C ALA A 477 2.30 12.07 -11.52
N ALA A 478 2.33 12.25 -12.84
CA ALA A 478 3.17 13.26 -13.50
C ALA A 478 2.81 14.68 -13.09
N HIS A 479 1.51 15.00 -13.01
CA HIS A 479 1.04 16.30 -12.56
C HIS A 479 1.31 16.54 -11.08
N ILE A 480 1.05 15.57 -10.20
CA ILE A 480 1.31 15.71 -8.77
C ILE A 480 2.80 15.94 -8.51
N LEU A 481 3.66 15.04 -9.01
CA LEU A 481 5.12 15.17 -8.83
C LEU A 481 5.65 16.46 -9.48
N GLY A 482 5.15 16.84 -10.66
CA GLY A 482 5.53 18.07 -11.34
C GLY A 482 5.17 19.33 -10.54
N GLN A 483 3.98 19.37 -9.95
CA GLN A 483 3.53 20.48 -9.11
C GLN A 483 4.31 20.54 -7.80
N LEU A 484 4.50 19.41 -7.11
CA LEU A 484 5.31 19.37 -5.88
C LEU A 484 6.76 19.83 -6.17
N MET A 485 7.37 19.37 -7.26
CA MET A 485 8.70 19.81 -7.68
C MET A 485 8.74 21.30 -8.01
N LYS A 486 7.71 21.84 -8.67
CA LYS A 486 7.60 23.26 -9.03
C LYS A 486 7.50 24.17 -7.81
N TYR A 487 6.65 23.83 -6.83
CA TYR A 487 6.36 24.70 -5.69
C TYR A 487 7.25 24.44 -4.47
N LEU A 488 7.57 23.17 -4.18
CA LEU A 488 8.34 22.80 -3.00
C LEU A 488 9.83 22.60 -3.31
N GLY A 489 10.15 22.23 -4.55
CA GLY A 489 11.49 21.84 -4.96
C GLY A 489 11.88 20.44 -4.47
N PRO A 490 13.01 19.89 -4.95
CA PRO A 490 13.41 18.52 -4.65
C PRO A 490 13.83 18.27 -3.19
N ASN A 491 13.95 19.32 -2.36
CA ASN A 491 14.45 19.21 -0.99
C ASN A 491 13.33 19.07 0.07
N ARG A 492 12.07 19.21 -0.35
CA ARG A 492 10.88 19.23 0.53
C ARG A 492 9.83 18.18 0.15
N ILE A 493 10.26 17.13 -0.54
CA ILE A 493 9.44 15.99 -0.93
C ILE A 493 10.11 14.74 -0.38
N VAL A 494 9.36 13.88 0.29
CA VAL A 494 9.88 12.68 0.96
C VAL A 494 9.06 11.45 0.59
N PHE A 495 9.69 10.28 0.67
CA PHE A 495 9.11 9.00 0.33
C PHE A 495 8.62 8.29 1.60
N GLY A 496 7.37 7.86 1.60
CA GLY A 496 6.86 6.81 2.47
C GLY A 496 6.14 5.79 1.59
N SER A 497 6.05 4.53 2.01
CA SER A 497 5.44 3.49 1.16
C SER A 497 4.03 3.09 1.54
N ASP A 498 3.65 3.34 2.79
CA ASP A 498 2.54 2.67 3.48
C ASP A 498 2.63 1.13 3.44
N SER A 499 3.80 0.56 3.19
CA SER A 499 4.04 -0.87 3.44
C SER A 499 3.76 -1.14 4.92
N LEU A 500 3.04 -2.19 5.30
CA LEU A 500 2.82 -3.41 4.54
C LEU A 500 1.52 -3.50 3.74
N TRP A 501 0.70 -2.45 3.65
CA TRP A 501 -0.59 -2.52 2.95
C TRP A 501 -0.42 -3.06 1.54
N TYR A 502 0.60 -2.56 0.83
CA TYR A 502 0.85 -2.87 -0.57
C TYR A 502 1.98 -3.89 -0.78
N GLY A 503 2.34 -4.66 0.26
CA GLY A 503 3.50 -5.56 0.26
C GLY A 503 4.83 -4.84 0.47
N SER A 504 5.96 -5.48 0.15
CA SER A 504 7.29 -4.85 0.16
C SER A 504 7.31 -3.56 -0.66
N PRO A 505 8.02 -2.51 -0.19
CA PRO A 505 8.09 -1.22 -0.87
C PRO A 505 8.95 -1.25 -2.14
N GLN A 506 9.62 -2.37 -2.46
CA GLN A 506 10.58 -2.45 -3.56
C GLN A 506 9.97 -2.04 -4.91
N TRP A 507 8.71 -2.37 -5.18
CA TRP A 507 8.05 -1.99 -6.43
C TRP A 507 7.87 -0.47 -6.54
N GLN A 508 7.58 0.23 -5.45
CA GLN A 508 7.44 1.69 -5.44
C GLN A 508 8.79 2.38 -5.63
N ILE A 509 9.83 1.84 -5.00
CA ILE A 509 11.20 2.35 -5.16
C ILE A 509 11.63 2.24 -6.63
N GLU A 510 11.38 1.09 -7.26
CA GLU A 510 11.63 0.89 -8.69
C GLU A 510 10.77 1.81 -9.56
N ALA A 511 9.47 1.91 -9.26
CA ALA A 511 8.56 2.76 -10.00
C ALA A 511 9.01 4.23 -9.96
N LEU A 512 9.26 4.81 -8.79
CA LEU A 512 9.74 6.18 -8.64
C LEU A 512 11.09 6.39 -9.32
N TRP A 513 12.00 5.42 -9.21
CA TRP A 513 13.31 5.52 -9.84
C TRP A 513 13.21 5.59 -11.36
N ARG A 514 12.29 4.82 -11.96
CA ARG A 514 12.08 4.74 -13.42
C ARG A 514 11.16 5.83 -13.95
N PHE A 515 10.30 6.40 -13.11
CA PHE A 515 9.29 7.38 -13.53
C PHE A 515 9.92 8.69 -14.02
N GLU A 516 9.40 9.23 -15.12
CA GLU A 516 9.80 10.53 -15.65
C GLU A 516 8.55 11.36 -15.94
N ILE A 517 8.65 12.68 -15.75
CA ILE A 517 7.58 13.59 -16.17
C ILE A 517 7.77 13.84 -17.67
N PRO A 518 6.79 13.52 -18.54
CA PRO A 518 6.90 13.72 -19.97
C PRO A 518 7.31 15.15 -20.35
N GLU A 519 8.22 15.28 -21.33
CA GLU A 519 8.75 16.58 -21.77
C GLU A 519 7.65 17.57 -22.14
N GLY A 520 6.63 17.14 -22.89
CA GLY A 520 5.50 18.01 -23.24
C GLY A 520 4.69 18.51 -22.03
N LEU A 521 4.61 17.73 -20.94
CA LEU A 521 3.99 18.22 -19.69
C LEU A 521 4.91 19.19 -18.96
N ARG A 522 6.23 18.93 -18.97
CA ARG A 522 7.23 19.84 -18.39
C ARG A 522 7.21 21.20 -19.06
N GLU A 523 7.25 21.24 -20.39
CA GLU A 523 7.20 22.48 -21.18
C GLU A 523 5.88 23.22 -20.96
N LYS A 524 4.74 22.52 -21.07
CA LYS A 524 3.41 23.12 -20.98
C LYS A 524 3.14 23.76 -19.61
N TRP A 525 3.58 23.11 -18.54
CA TRP A 525 3.23 23.52 -17.16
C TRP A 525 4.39 24.09 -16.36
N GLY A 526 5.60 24.13 -16.95
CA GLY A 526 6.82 24.54 -16.28
C GLY A 526 7.22 23.59 -15.16
N TYR A 527 7.01 22.28 -15.32
CA TYR A 527 7.43 21.30 -14.32
C TYR A 527 8.93 21.04 -14.42
N PRO A 528 9.67 21.07 -13.29
CA PRO A 528 11.07 20.66 -13.27
C PRO A 528 11.24 19.18 -13.66
N GLU A 529 12.43 18.85 -14.15
CA GLU A 529 12.80 17.45 -14.38
C GLU A 529 12.92 16.68 -13.06
N LEU A 530 12.40 15.45 -13.05
CA LEU A 530 12.63 14.51 -11.96
C LEU A 530 14.00 13.82 -12.13
N THR A 531 15.07 14.60 -11.97
CA THR A 531 16.45 14.13 -12.15
C THR A 531 16.80 12.99 -11.17
N LYS A 532 17.84 12.20 -11.49
CA LYS A 532 18.38 11.18 -10.56
C LYS A 532 18.76 11.78 -9.18
N SER A 533 19.23 13.03 -9.15
CA SER A 533 19.54 13.73 -7.89
C SER A 533 18.26 14.02 -7.09
N ALA A 534 17.20 14.50 -7.75
CA ALA A 534 15.89 14.71 -7.11
C ALA A 534 15.31 13.40 -6.58
N LYS A 535 15.34 12.31 -7.36
CA LYS A 535 14.87 10.98 -6.93
C LYS A 535 15.61 10.46 -5.70
N ARG A 536 16.95 10.63 -5.63
CA ARG A 536 17.74 10.29 -4.43
C ARG A 536 17.32 11.10 -3.21
N LYS A 537 17.04 12.40 -3.40
CA LYS A 537 16.54 13.25 -2.31
C LYS A 537 15.20 12.78 -1.78
N ILE A 538 14.26 12.52 -2.69
CA ILE A 538 12.91 12.05 -2.37
C ILE A 538 12.95 10.69 -1.66
N LEU A 539 13.69 9.72 -2.22
CA LEU A 539 13.77 8.35 -1.67
C LEU A 539 14.41 8.26 -0.29
N GLY A 540 15.17 9.26 0.16
CA GLY A 540 15.69 9.19 1.53
C GLY A 540 16.65 10.28 1.96
N LEU A 541 17.35 11.02 1.07
CA LEU A 541 18.31 12.03 1.55
C LEU A 541 17.64 13.22 2.24
N ASN A 542 16.40 13.56 1.87
CA ASN A 542 15.63 14.59 2.58
C ASN A 542 15.29 14.14 3.99
N SER A 543 14.81 12.91 4.15
CA SER A 543 14.45 12.34 5.44
C SER A 543 15.70 12.08 6.30
N ALA A 544 16.82 11.66 5.71
CA ALA A 544 18.10 11.59 6.41
C ALA A 544 18.48 12.93 7.04
N ARG A 545 18.24 14.05 6.34
CA ARG A 545 18.46 15.40 6.89
C ARG A 545 17.48 15.72 8.03
N LEU A 546 16.21 15.35 7.88
CA LEU A 546 15.16 15.55 8.90
C LEU A 546 15.43 14.76 10.19
N TYR A 547 16.00 13.57 10.08
CA TYR A 547 16.33 12.70 11.22
C TYR A 547 17.82 12.73 11.64
N ARG A 548 18.64 13.56 10.97
CA ARG A 548 20.10 13.68 11.14
C ARG A 548 20.84 12.34 11.08
N LEU A 549 20.46 11.50 10.12
CA LEU A 549 21.03 10.18 9.90
C LEU A 549 22.17 10.22 8.85
N PRO A 550 23.23 9.40 9.01
CA PRO A 550 24.30 9.29 8.03
C PRO A 550 23.78 8.67 6.73
N THR A 551 24.22 9.14 5.56
CA THR A 551 23.72 8.60 4.27
C THR A 551 24.64 7.54 3.65
N ALA A 552 25.70 7.13 4.35
CA ALA A 552 26.67 6.16 3.86
C ALA A 552 26.11 4.73 3.98
N VAL A 553 25.66 4.17 2.85
CA VAL A 553 25.29 2.75 2.76
C VAL A 553 26.52 1.90 2.46
N GLY A 554 26.71 0.80 3.21
CA GLY A 554 27.78 -0.16 2.94
C GLY A 554 27.52 -0.92 1.65
N GLY A 555 28.58 -1.36 0.96
CA GLY A 555 28.43 -2.26 -0.20
C GLY A 555 27.92 -3.65 0.20
N GLN A 556 27.54 -4.48 -0.78
CA GLN A 556 27.06 -5.86 -0.59
C GLN A 556 28.01 -6.80 0.18
N HIS A 557 29.23 -6.34 0.51
CA HIS A 557 30.26 -7.11 1.23
C HIS A 557 30.61 -6.56 2.62
N GLY A 558 29.75 -5.73 3.23
CA GLY A 558 29.74 -5.55 4.70
C GLY A 558 30.80 -4.65 5.34
N ASP A 559 31.83 -4.20 4.62
CA ASP A 559 32.86 -3.35 5.22
C ASP A 559 32.55 -1.85 5.06
N GLY A 560 32.15 -1.19 6.15
CA GLY A 560 32.27 0.28 6.33
C GLY A 560 30.99 1.14 6.28
N GLY A 561 29.79 0.56 6.15
CA GLY A 561 28.52 1.32 6.14
C GLY A 561 28.01 1.69 7.53
N ALA A 562 27.24 2.79 7.65
CA ALA A 562 26.63 3.20 8.92
C ALA A 562 25.47 2.28 9.38
N TYR A 563 24.97 1.44 8.48
CA TYR A 563 23.83 0.55 8.69
C TYR A 563 24.24 -0.91 8.52
N LYS A 564 23.94 -1.70 9.54
CA LYS A 564 24.18 -3.14 9.56
C LYS A 564 22.90 -3.89 9.18
N PRO A 565 23.00 -5.02 8.48
CA PRO A 565 21.83 -5.83 8.12
C PRO A 565 21.15 -6.41 9.36
N VAL A 566 19.83 -6.59 9.28
CA VAL A 566 19.09 -7.38 10.27
C VAL A 566 19.54 -8.85 10.15
N PRO A 567 19.83 -9.56 11.26
CA PRO A 567 20.26 -10.96 11.20
C PRO A 567 19.22 -11.86 10.52
N PRO A 568 19.62 -12.80 9.63
CA PRO A 568 18.68 -13.72 8.97
C PRO A 568 17.88 -14.62 9.94
N ASN A 569 18.36 -14.81 11.17
CA ASN A 569 17.70 -15.57 12.22
C ASN A 569 16.86 -14.69 13.18
N PHE A 570 16.50 -13.47 12.78
CA PHE A 570 15.80 -12.49 13.65
C PHE A 570 14.55 -13.06 14.35
N GLU A 571 13.81 -13.96 13.70
CA GLU A 571 12.61 -14.59 14.26
C GLU A 571 12.91 -15.31 15.59
N GLN A 572 14.07 -15.95 15.69
CA GLN A 572 14.52 -16.65 16.90
C GLN A 572 14.99 -15.69 18.00
N LEU A 573 15.25 -14.43 17.64
CA LEU A 573 15.74 -13.40 18.54
C LEU A 573 14.61 -12.58 19.17
N ILE A 574 13.35 -12.73 18.70
CA ILE A 574 12.20 -12.00 19.24
C ILE A 574 12.02 -12.39 20.72
N PRO A 575 12.24 -11.46 21.67
CA PRO A 575 12.14 -11.78 23.09
C PRO A 575 10.67 -11.94 23.52
N ASP A 576 10.44 -12.69 24.59
CA ASP A 576 9.09 -12.93 25.11
C ASP A 576 8.39 -11.63 25.57
N SER A 577 9.16 -10.62 25.99
CA SER A 577 8.63 -9.29 26.29
C SER A 577 8.01 -8.64 25.05
N LEU A 578 8.68 -8.70 23.89
CA LEU A 578 8.14 -8.15 22.64
C LEU A 578 6.97 -8.99 22.11
N LYS A 579 7.03 -10.32 22.25
CA LYS A 579 5.88 -11.18 21.91
C LYS A 579 4.65 -10.81 22.73
N THR A 580 4.83 -10.59 24.03
CA THR A 580 3.77 -10.16 24.93
C THR A 580 3.24 -8.79 24.53
N LEU A 581 4.14 -7.83 24.29
CA LEU A 581 3.78 -6.47 23.88
C LEU A 581 3.01 -6.43 22.56
N LEU A 582 3.39 -7.25 21.57
CA LEU A 582 2.74 -7.35 20.26
C LEU A 582 1.59 -8.36 20.23
N GLU A 583 1.28 -8.96 21.38
CA GLU A 583 0.17 -9.90 21.55
C GLU A 583 0.30 -11.15 20.66
N ILE A 584 1.54 -11.56 20.38
CA ILE A 584 1.87 -12.72 19.55
C ILE A 584 1.39 -13.99 20.25
N GLY A 585 0.57 -14.77 19.54
CA GLY A 585 -0.03 -16.01 20.05
C GLY A 585 -1.40 -15.80 20.71
N GLN A 586 -1.89 -14.57 20.84
CA GLN A 586 -3.28 -14.32 21.21
C GLN A 586 -4.23 -14.72 20.06
N PRO A 587 -5.46 -15.15 20.36
CA PRO A 587 -6.45 -15.46 19.33
C PRO A 587 -6.74 -14.24 18.45
N VAL A 588 -6.66 -14.43 17.14
CA VAL A 588 -7.15 -13.43 16.17
C VAL A 588 -8.66 -13.57 16.06
N PRO A 589 -9.44 -12.47 16.13
CA PRO A 589 -10.88 -12.51 15.87
C PRO A 589 -11.18 -13.16 14.51
N PRO A 590 -12.33 -13.84 14.32
CA PRO A 590 -12.74 -14.34 13.01
C PRO A 590 -12.84 -13.21 11.97
N GLY A 591 -12.41 -13.43 10.73
CA GLY A 591 -12.58 -12.46 9.64
C GLY A 591 -12.05 -12.96 8.29
N ALA A 592 -11.73 -12.02 7.38
CA ALA A 592 -11.46 -12.31 5.97
C ALA A 592 -10.08 -12.93 5.69
N CYS A 593 -9.26 -13.13 6.73
CA CYS A 593 -7.95 -13.76 6.61
C CYS A 593 -8.01 -15.27 6.91
N VAL A 594 -7.13 -16.03 6.26
CA VAL A 594 -6.95 -17.45 6.51
C VAL A 594 -6.03 -17.63 7.72
N VAL A 595 -6.52 -18.31 8.76
CA VAL A 595 -5.71 -18.75 9.90
C VAL A 595 -4.76 -19.85 9.41
N SER A 596 -3.46 -19.56 9.32
CA SER A 596 -2.50 -20.52 8.76
C SER A 596 -1.72 -21.27 9.85
N ASP A 597 -1.86 -22.60 9.84
CA ASP A 597 -0.86 -23.58 10.32
C ASP A 597 0.14 -23.95 9.18
N ASN A 598 0.11 -23.20 8.07
CA ASN A 598 0.64 -23.67 6.78
C ASN A 598 1.99 -23.05 6.37
N PHE A 599 2.69 -22.31 7.22
CA PHE A 599 3.98 -21.72 6.82
C PHE A 599 5.04 -22.80 6.52
N SER A 600 5.04 -23.90 7.29
CA SER A 600 5.89 -25.07 7.04
C SER A 600 5.48 -25.78 5.74
N LYS A 601 4.17 -25.94 5.50
CA LYS A 601 3.63 -26.58 4.28
C LYS A 601 3.87 -25.77 3.02
N MET A 602 3.68 -24.45 3.03
CA MET A 602 3.92 -23.60 1.86
C MET A 602 5.41 -23.53 1.51
N LYS A 603 6.30 -23.53 2.50
CA LYS A 603 7.75 -23.59 2.28
C LYS A 603 8.16 -24.95 1.72
N GLU A 604 7.60 -26.04 2.25
CA GLU A 604 7.82 -27.40 1.74
C GLU A 604 7.23 -27.62 0.34
N GLU A 605 6.02 -27.13 0.04
CA GLU A 605 5.38 -27.24 -1.27
C GLU A 605 6.07 -26.38 -2.34
N TYR A 606 6.50 -25.16 -2.01
CA TYR A 606 7.26 -24.29 -2.92
C TYR A 606 8.64 -24.88 -3.27
N LEU A 607 9.31 -25.50 -2.28
CA LEU A 607 10.60 -26.14 -2.48
C LEU A 607 10.47 -27.54 -3.12
N ALA A 608 9.40 -28.28 -2.83
CA ALA A 608 9.11 -29.59 -3.41
C ALA A 608 8.57 -29.52 -4.85
N GLY A 609 7.92 -28.40 -5.22
CA GLY A 609 7.36 -28.18 -6.56
C GLY A 609 8.38 -27.74 -7.63
N GLY A 610 9.65 -27.52 -7.27
CA GLY A 610 10.70 -27.13 -8.22
C GLY A 610 10.35 -25.88 -9.05
N GLY A 611 9.58 -24.95 -8.48
CA GLY A 611 8.86 -23.91 -9.21
C GLY A 611 9.74 -23.05 -10.13
N GLN A 612 9.62 -23.28 -11.44
CA GLN A 612 9.96 -22.28 -12.45
C GLN A 612 8.66 -21.62 -12.94
N ARG A 613 8.72 -20.31 -13.16
CA ARG A 613 7.64 -19.55 -13.83
C ARG A 613 7.29 -20.24 -15.15
N ASN A 614 6.05 -20.66 -15.31
CA ASN A 614 5.49 -20.99 -16.60
C ASN A 614 4.40 -19.96 -16.91
N ASN A 615 4.45 -19.34 -18.09
CA ASN A 615 3.47 -18.32 -18.50
C ASN A 615 2.15 -18.96 -18.99
N THR A 616 1.80 -20.13 -18.44
CA THR A 616 0.60 -20.88 -18.82
C THR A 616 -0.62 -20.15 -18.25
N ARG A 617 -1.67 -20.03 -19.05
CA ARG A 617 -2.90 -19.33 -18.68
C ARG A 617 -4.04 -20.32 -18.68
N TYR A 618 -4.92 -20.21 -17.70
CA TYR A 618 -6.15 -20.99 -17.60
C TYR A 618 -7.34 -20.06 -17.87
N GLY A 619 -8.41 -20.57 -18.49
CA GLY A 619 -9.54 -19.75 -18.97
C GLY A 619 -9.69 -19.75 -20.48
N TRP A 620 -10.71 -19.10 -21.03
CA TRP A 620 -11.17 -19.15 -22.42
C TRP A 620 -10.62 -17.97 -23.23
N ILE A 621 -10.01 -18.25 -24.36
CA ILE A 621 -9.67 -17.23 -25.37
C ILE A 621 -10.63 -17.31 -26.54
N ARG A 622 -10.89 -16.18 -27.20
CA ARG A 622 -11.70 -16.16 -28.41
C ARG A 622 -10.96 -16.87 -29.55
N THR A 623 -11.60 -17.84 -30.21
CA THR A 623 -11.07 -18.44 -31.43
C THR A 623 -11.08 -17.42 -32.57
N ALA A 624 -10.05 -17.42 -33.41
CA ALA A 624 -10.08 -16.66 -34.65
C ALA A 624 -11.25 -17.19 -35.49
N ALA A 625 -12.17 -16.31 -35.87
CA ALA A 625 -13.19 -16.62 -36.88
C ALA A 625 -12.53 -16.65 -38.27
#